data_AF-A0A1B6L732-F1
#
_entry.id   AF-A0A1B6L732-F1
#
_cell.length_a   1.000
_cell.length_b   1.000
_cell.length_c   1.000
_cell.angle_alpha   90.00
_cell.angle_beta   90.00
_cell.angle_gamma   90.00
#
_symmetry.space_group_name_H-M   'P 1'
#
loop_
_entity.id
_entity.type
_entity.pdbx_description
1 polymer ?
#
loop_
_entity_poly.entity_id
_entity_poly.type
_entity_poly.pdbx_seq_one_letter_code
_entity_poly.pdbx_strand_id
1 'polypeptide(L)'
;LFHQLSKALEILIDESARAAYDKVINAKKAAALRNTELDSKRKKLKEDLEAREKQAQTDKSRERSAEEKFKAEIERLRKEGSKQLEEEIEFVRTQIQREKYCNTEQPDPDLYRLKINWKVIKDDKTIEYNQDNLSKIFSKYGEISALVVSNKKKGSALLEFTSSTAAVSSVNAQRLEKGFLSNPLSVAWVSGRPPGVSSNPAREPDVTAPLSGINIFPSVPINSSPTRSKAFSCFPPTLDTFNKNRQEKHDIDFEAAVLSRMRHAEEEKRRDAEREES
;
A
#
# COMPACT_ATOMS: atom_id res chain seq x y z
N LEU A 1 80.71 -59.87 -23.50
CA LEU A 1 81.46 -58.75 -22.90
C LEU A 1 82.66 -58.35 -23.76
N PHE A 2 83.63 -59.24 -24.03
CA PHE A 2 84.83 -58.91 -24.82
C PHE A 2 84.51 -58.31 -26.21
N HIS A 3 83.57 -58.89 -26.96
CA HIS A 3 83.16 -58.33 -28.26
C HIS A 3 82.55 -56.92 -28.21
N GLN A 4 81.88 -56.54 -27.12
CA GLN A 4 81.36 -55.17 -26.96
C GLN A 4 82.51 -54.19 -26.69
N LEU A 5 83.49 -54.61 -25.90
CA LEU A 5 84.68 -53.82 -25.63
C LEU A 5 85.53 -53.64 -26.90
N SER A 6 85.75 -54.69 -27.69
CA SER A 6 86.49 -54.59 -28.97
C SER A 6 85.82 -53.61 -29.93
N LYS A 7 84.49 -53.69 -30.10
CA LYS A 7 83.73 -52.75 -30.95
C LYS A 7 83.75 -51.32 -30.42
N ALA A 8 83.67 -51.13 -29.10
CA ALA A 8 83.78 -49.80 -28.50
C ALA A 8 85.17 -49.20 -28.75
N LEU A 9 86.22 -50.01 -28.63
CA LEU A 9 87.60 -49.60 -28.89
C LEU A 9 87.81 -49.22 -30.36
N GLU A 10 87.24 -50.00 -31.30
CA GLU A 10 87.26 -49.70 -32.74
C GLU A 10 86.63 -48.34 -33.07
N ILE A 11 85.48 -48.03 -32.46
CA ILE A 11 84.79 -46.73 -32.64
C ILE A 11 85.55 -45.58 -31.95
N LEU A 12 86.22 -45.83 -30.83
CA LEU A 12 86.94 -44.81 -30.06
C LEU A 12 88.34 -44.50 -30.60
N ILE A 13 88.96 -45.42 -31.35
CA ILE A 13 90.26 -45.22 -32.01
C ILE A 13 90.13 -44.28 -33.22
N ASP A 14 89.08 -44.43 -34.02
CA ASP A 14 88.87 -43.57 -35.18
C ASP A 14 88.18 -42.25 -34.78
N GLU A 15 88.87 -41.13 -35.01
CA GLU A 15 88.38 -39.77 -34.79
C GLU A 15 87.05 -39.52 -35.51
N SER A 16 86.90 -40.05 -36.73
CA SER A 16 85.71 -39.83 -37.56
C SER A 16 84.51 -40.60 -37.02
N ALA A 17 84.69 -41.89 -36.69
CA ALA A 17 83.67 -42.73 -36.09
C ALA A 17 83.25 -42.23 -34.71
N ARG A 18 84.20 -41.76 -33.88
CA ARG A 18 83.94 -41.15 -32.58
C ARG A 18 83.08 -39.89 -32.70
N ALA A 19 83.46 -38.96 -33.58
CA ALA A 19 82.70 -37.74 -33.81
C ALA A 19 81.27 -38.01 -34.31
N ALA A 20 81.10 -39.00 -35.20
CA ALA A 20 79.77 -39.42 -35.66
C ALA A 20 78.92 -40.02 -34.54
N TYR A 21 79.52 -40.86 -33.69
CA TYR A 21 78.86 -41.44 -32.53
C TYR A 21 78.41 -40.37 -31.51
N ASP A 22 79.30 -39.44 -31.17
CA ASP A 22 79.02 -38.33 -30.27
C ASP A 22 77.89 -37.44 -30.79
N LYS A 23 77.84 -37.19 -32.11
CA LYS A 23 76.76 -36.44 -32.75
C LYS A 23 75.40 -37.12 -32.55
N VAL A 24 75.32 -38.45 -32.68
CA VAL A 24 74.08 -39.20 -32.46
C VAL A 24 73.64 -39.14 -31.00
N ILE A 25 74.57 -39.30 -30.05
CA ILE A 25 74.27 -39.21 -28.62
C ILE A 25 73.79 -37.80 -28.26
N ASN A 26 74.47 -36.76 -28.74
CA ASN A 26 74.11 -35.37 -28.48
C ASN A 26 72.76 -35.01 -29.12
N ALA A 27 72.48 -35.49 -30.33
CA ALA A 27 71.18 -35.32 -30.96
C ALA A 27 70.04 -35.98 -30.16
N LYS A 28 70.26 -37.19 -29.63
CA LYS A 28 69.30 -37.88 -28.75
C LYS A 28 69.05 -37.10 -27.45
N LYS A 29 70.12 -36.60 -26.81
CA LYS A 29 70.01 -35.77 -25.60
C LYS A 29 69.24 -34.47 -25.88
N ALA A 30 69.55 -33.78 -26.96
CA ALA A 30 68.86 -32.55 -27.36
C ALA A 30 67.38 -32.81 -27.72
N ALA A 31 67.06 -33.93 -28.36
CA ALA A 31 65.67 -34.32 -28.63
C ALA A 31 64.89 -34.61 -27.33
N ALA A 32 65.51 -35.31 -26.37
CA ALA A 32 64.90 -35.57 -25.08
C ALA A 32 64.61 -34.27 -24.31
N LEU A 33 65.55 -33.33 -24.27
CA LEU A 33 65.35 -32.01 -23.64
C LEU A 33 64.23 -31.20 -24.31
N ARG A 34 64.17 -31.18 -25.64
CA ARG A 34 63.07 -30.50 -26.35
C ARG A 34 61.71 -31.13 -26.04
N ASN A 35 61.64 -32.47 -25.96
CA ASN A 35 60.40 -33.15 -25.62
C ASN A 35 59.97 -32.85 -24.18
N THR A 36 60.88 -32.86 -23.20
CA THR A 36 60.54 -32.52 -21.81
C THR A 36 60.09 -31.06 -21.68
N GLU A 37 60.71 -30.13 -22.41
CA GLU A 37 60.27 -28.73 -22.47
C GLU A 37 58.88 -28.60 -23.08
N LEU A 38 58.61 -29.26 -24.21
CA LEU A 38 57.28 -29.26 -24.84
C LEU A 38 56.20 -29.84 -23.91
N ASP A 39 56.51 -30.92 -23.20
CA ASP A 39 55.61 -31.52 -22.22
C ASP A 39 55.38 -30.59 -21.03
N SER A 40 56.41 -29.89 -20.55
CA SER A 40 56.26 -28.90 -19.48
C SER A 40 55.36 -27.72 -19.90
N LYS A 41 55.47 -27.26 -21.15
CA LYS A 41 54.63 -26.20 -21.71
C LYS A 41 53.18 -26.67 -21.86
N ARG A 42 52.97 -27.88 -22.38
CA ARG A 42 51.64 -28.51 -22.51
C ARG A 42 50.98 -28.67 -21.15
N LYS A 43 51.72 -29.13 -20.15
CA LYS A 43 51.25 -29.27 -18.77
C LYS A 43 50.82 -27.93 -18.18
N LYS A 44 51.65 -26.88 -18.32
CA LYS A 44 51.29 -25.53 -17.86
C LYS A 44 50.03 -24.98 -18.54
N LEU A 45 49.90 -25.16 -19.85
CA LEU A 45 48.71 -24.72 -20.57
C LEU A 45 47.46 -25.45 -20.08
N LYS A 46 47.55 -26.76 -19.87
CA LYS A 46 46.47 -27.56 -19.31
C LYS A 46 46.08 -27.08 -17.90
N GLU A 47 47.06 -26.87 -17.03
CA GLU A 47 46.83 -26.37 -15.67
C GLU A 47 46.22 -24.96 -15.66
N ASP A 48 46.66 -24.05 -16.54
CA ASP A 48 46.08 -22.69 -16.67
C ASP A 48 44.62 -22.75 -17.15
N LEU A 49 44.32 -23.61 -18.13
CA LEU A 49 42.97 -23.82 -18.62
C LEU A 49 42.07 -24.39 -17.52
N GLU A 50 42.51 -25.46 -16.83
CA GLU A 50 41.75 -26.06 -15.72
C GLU A 50 41.53 -25.07 -14.56
N ALA A 51 42.53 -24.24 -14.25
CA ALA A 51 42.41 -23.20 -13.24
C ALA A 51 41.36 -22.14 -13.63
N ARG A 52 41.38 -21.68 -14.90
CA ARG A 52 40.43 -20.69 -15.41
C ARG A 52 39.01 -21.26 -15.47
N GLU A 53 38.84 -22.49 -15.92
CA GLU A 53 37.54 -23.18 -15.95
C GLU A 53 36.97 -23.36 -14.54
N LYS A 54 37.81 -23.79 -13.59
CA LYS A 54 37.40 -23.93 -12.19
C LYS A 54 36.98 -22.58 -11.60
N GLN A 55 37.74 -21.51 -11.86
CA GLN A 55 37.39 -20.17 -11.38
C GLN A 55 36.05 -19.71 -11.98
N ALA A 56 35.88 -19.81 -13.29
CA ALA A 56 34.63 -19.45 -13.96
C ALA A 56 33.44 -20.27 -13.44
N GLN A 57 33.63 -21.56 -13.16
CA GLN A 57 32.60 -22.41 -12.58
C GLN A 57 32.23 -21.98 -11.15
N THR A 58 33.22 -21.62 -10.32
CA THR A 58 32.96 -21.11 -8.96
C THR A 58 32.27 -19.76 -8.95
N ASP A 59 32.61 -18.87 -9.88
CA ASP A 59 31.98 -17.56 -9.97
C ASP A 59 30.54 -17.70 -10.46
N LYS A 60 30.30 -18.57 -11.46
CA LYS A 60 28.94 -18.89 -11.93
C LYS A 60 28.08 -19.55 -10.85
N SER A 61 28.64 -20.41 -10.01
CA SER A 61 27.88 -21.02 -8.91
C SER A 61 27.57 -20.02 -7.79
N ARG A 62 28.51 -19.12 -7.47
CA ARG A 62 28.28 -18.00 -6.56
C ARG A 62 27.21 -17.06 -7.06
N GLU A 63 27.26 -16.69 -8.34
CA GLU A 63 26.27 -15.81 -8.97
C GLU A 63 24.88 -16.43 -8.92
N ARG A 64 24.73 -17.71 -9.31
CA ARG A 64 23.44 -18.42 -9.16
C ARG A 64 22.94 -18.43 -7.73
N SER A 65 23.80 -18.72 -6.75
CA SER A 65 23.41 -18.70 -5.34
C SER A 65 23.02 -17.30 -4.87
N ALA A 66 23.68 -16.24 -5.35
CA ALA A 66 23.31 -14.86 -5.06
C ALA A 66 21.95 -14.50 -5.69
N GLU A 67 21.71 -14.92 -6.93
CA GLU A 67 20.44 -14.71 -7.62
C GLU A 67 19.28 -15.45 -6.94
N GLU A 68 19.51 -16.68 -6.47
CA GLU A 68 18.53 -17.43 -5.67
C GLU A 68 18.19 -16.72 -4.36
N LYS A 69 19.19 -16.22 -3.63
CA LYS A 69 18.97 -15.44 -2.40
C LYS A 69 18.19 -14.16 -2.70
N PHE A 70 18.51 -13.47 -3.78
CA PHE A 70 17.82 -12.26 -4.18
C PHE A 70 16.36 -12.53 -4.55
N LYS A 71 16.09 -13.61 -5.31
CA LYS A 71 14.73 -14.06 -5.63
C LYS A 71 13.94 -14.41 -4.38
N ALA A 72 14.55 -15.12 -3.43
CA ALA A 72 13.90 -15.45 -2.16
C ALA A 72 13.53 -14.20 -1.35
N GLU A 73 14.39 -13.18 -1.32
CA GLU A 73 14.11 -11.93 -0.63
C GLU A 73 13.00 -11.12 -1.32
N ILE A 74 12.99 -11.07 -2.66
CA ILE A 74 11.88 -10.45 -3.41
C ILE A 74 10.56 -11.12 -3.06
N GLU A 75 10.52 -12.45 -3.04
CA GLU A 75 9.31 -13.20 -2.74
C GLU A 75 8.84 -12.96 -1.30
N ARG A 76 9.78 -12.89 -0.35
CA ARG A 76 9.50 -12.53 1.04
C ARG A 76 8.86 -11.14 1.13
N LEU A 77 9.45 -10.14 0.47
CA LEU A 77 8.94 -8.76 0.46
C LEU A 77 7.58 -8.64 -0.24
N ARG A 78 7.35 -9.38 -1.33
CA ARG A 78 6.03 -9.44 -1.98
C ARG A 78 4.97 -9.98 -1.05
N LYS A 79 5.27 -11.08 -0.35
CA LYS A 79 4.34 -11.68 0.61
C LYS A 79 4.07 -10.76 1.79
N GLU A 80 5.10 -10.12 2.33
CA GLU A 80 4.96 -9.15 3.43
C GLU A 80 4.16 -7.91 2.99
N GLY A 81 4.46 -7.35 1.81
CA GLY A 81 3.71 -6.23 1.25
C GLY A 81 2.24 -6.58 0.96
N SER A 82 1.98 -7.76 0.41
CA SER A 82 0.60 -8.24 0.20
C SER A 82 -0.16 -8.40 1.51
N LYS A 83 0.49 -8.88 2.57
CA LYS A 83 -0.13 -9.04 3.89
C LYS A 83 -0.50 -7.69 4.50
N GLN A 84 0.41 -6.72 4.46
CA GLN A 84 0.15 -5.37 4.96
C GLN A 84 -1.00 -4.68 4.21
N LEU A 85 -1.05 -4.85 2.90
CA LEU A 85 -2.14 -4.31 2.08
C LEU A 85 -3.49 -4.94 2.45
N GLU A 86 -3.54 -6.26 2.63
CA GLU A 86 -4.78 -6.95 3.02
C GLU A 86 -5.27 -6.47 4.40
N GLU A 87 -4.36 -6.38 5.38
CA GLU A 87 -4.68 -5.89 6.73
C GLU A 87 -5.26 -4.47 6.69
N GLU A 88 -4.67 -3.57 5.89
CA GLU A 88 -5.17 -2.20 5.75
C GLU A 88 -6.53 -2.15 5.03
N ILE A 89 -6.72 -2.96 3.99
CA ILE A 89 -8.00 -3.07 3.29
C ILE A 89 -9.09 -3.57 4.24
N GLU A 90 -8.80 -4.61 5.04
CA GLU A 90 -9.71 -5.13 6.04
C GLU A 90 -10.04 -4.07 7.10
N PHE A 91 -9.04 -3.36 7.60
CA PHE A 91 -9.23 -2.28 8.56
C PHE A 91 -10.16 -1.19 7.99
N VAL A 92 -9.86 -0.66 6.80
CA VAL A 92 -10.69 0.35 6.13
C VAL A 92 -12.11 -0.18 5.88
N ARG A 93 -12.24 -1.45 5.46
CA ARG A 93 -13.55 -2.07 5.22
C ARG A 93 -14.39 -2.14 6.50
N THR A 94 -13.79 -2.53 7.63
CA THR A 94 -14.48 -2.57 8.92
C THR A 94 -14.90 -1.17 9.38
N GLN A 95 -14.06 -0.16 9.15
CA GLN A 95 -14.38 1.23 9.49
C GLN A 95 -15.54 1.77 8.64
N ILE A 96 -15.51 1.55 7.33
CA ILE A 96 -16.62 1.91 6.42
C ILE A 96 -17.91 1.21 6.84
N GLN A 97 -17.85 -0.08 7.21
CA GLN A 97 -19.02 -0.80 7.69
C GLN A 97 -19.56 -0.18 8.98
N ARG A 98 -18.69 0.09 9.96
CA ARG A 98 -19.07 0.74 11.23
C ARG A 98 -19.73 2.10 10.99
N GLU A 99 -19.15 2.93 10.13
CA GLU A 99 -19.73 4.23 9.75
C GLU A 99 -21.07 4.07 9.04
N LYS A 100 -21.22 3.08 8.16
CA LYS A 100 -22.52 2.78 7.53
C LYS A 100 -23.56 2.38 8.58
N TYR A 101 -23.23 1.50 9.52
CA TYR A 101 -24.13 1.08 10.59
C TYR A 101 -24.49 2.24 11.53
N CYS A 102 -23.54 3.11 11.87
CA CYS A 102 -23.78 4.29 12.69
C CYS A 102 -24.63 5.35 11.97
N ASN A 103 -24.49 5.49 10.65
CA ASN A 103 -25.27 6.43 9.84
C ASN A 103 -26.64 5.88 9.39
N THR A 104 -26.88 4.57 9.49
CA THR A 104 -28.21 3.97 9.30
C THR A 104 -29.14 4.11 10.50
N GLU A 105 -28.65 4.57 11.66
CA GLU A 105 -29.52 5.19 12.66
C GLU A 105 -29.95 6.58 12.15
N GLN A 106 -30.72 6.60 11.06
CA GLN A 106 -31.62 7.71 10.81
C GLN A 106 -32.49 7.83 12.06
N PRO A 107 -32.40 8.93 12.82
CA PRO A 107 -33.22 9.06 14.00
C PRO A 107 -34.67 9.01 13.54
N ASP A 108 -35.43 8.04 14.06
CA ASP A 108 -36.80 7.75 13.66
C ASP A 108 -37.55 9.07 13.38
N PRO A 109 -38.11 9.29 12.17
CA PRO A 109 -38.73 10.57 11.82
C PRO A 109 -39.88 10.93 12.78
N ASP A 110 -40.44 9.95 13.47
CA ASP A 110 -41.46 10.11 14.49
C ASP A 110 -40.94 10.72 15.82
N LEU A 111 -39.62 10.77 16.04
CA LEU A 111 -39.01 11.39 17.23
C LEU A 111 -39.11 12.91 17.21
N TYR A 112 -39.33 13.50 16.03
CA TYR A 112 -39.36 14.94 15.82
C TYR A 112 -40.77 15.45 15.47
N ARG A 113 -41.73 14.54 15.28
CA ARG A 113 -43.07 14.85 14.76
C ARG A 113 -44.14 14.85 15.84
N LEU A 114 -44.82 15.98 15.96
CA LEU A 114 -45.94 16.20 16.86
C LEU A 114 -47.22 16.46 16.08
N LYS A 115 -48.31 15.90 16.58
CA LYS A 115 -49.67 16.18 16.13
C LYS A 115 -50.33 17.17 17.07
N ILE A 116 -50.74 18.30 16.52
CA ILE A 116 -51.44 19.36 17.22
C ILE A 116 -52.92 19.26 16.87
N ASN A 117 -53.81 19.37 17.85
CA ASN A 117 -55.26 19.39 17.67
C ASN A 117 -55.88 20.54 18.50
N TRP A 118 -56.87 21.21 17.95
CA TRP A 118 -57.66 22.23 18.64
C TRP A 118 -59.13 22.13 18.26
N LYS A 119 -60.01 22.70 19.08
CA LYS A 119 -61.45 22.71 18.77
C LYS A 119 -61.74 23.79 17.73
N VAL A 120 -62.50 23.44 16.71
CA VAL A 120 -62.98 24.41 15.71
C VAL A 120 -64.32 24.93 16.20
N ILE A 121 -64.34 26.19 16.66
CA ILE A 121 -65.53 26.87 17.12
C ILE A 121 -66.10 27.65 15.93
N LYS A 122 -67.38 27.43 15.60
CA LYS A 122 -68.06 28.04 14.44
C LYS A 122 -68.63 29.43 14.74
N ASP A 123 -68.08 30.11 15.73
CA ASP A 123 -68.52 31.45 16.12
C ASP A 123 -67.56 32.48 15.50
N ASP A 124 -68.09 33.42 14.72
CA ASP A 124 -67.36 34.44 13.94
C ASP A 124 -66.42 35.35 14.76
N LYS A 125 -66.41 35.22 16.09
CA LYS A 125 -65.63 36.07 17.02
C LYS A 125 -64.41 35.37 17.64
N THR A 126 -64.16 34.09 17.33
CA THR A 126 -63.04 33.33 17.91
C THR A 126 -61.83 33.30 16.99
N ILE A 127 -60.64 33.62 17.52
CA ILE A 127 -59.36 33.56 16.80
C ILE A 127 -59.07 32.10 16.40
N GLU A 128 -59.04 31.83 15.10
CA GLU A 128 -58.65 30.54 14.55
C GLU A 128 -57.12 30.36 14.53
N TYR A 129 -56.65 29.14 14.76
CA TYR A 129 -55.23 28.82 14.70
C TYR A 129 -54.77 28.68 13.24
N ASN A 130 -53.96 29.63 12.80
CA ASN A 130 -53.28 29.61 11.50
C ASN A 130 -51.84 29.11 11.64
N GLN A 131 -51.22 28.74 10.51
CA GLN A 131 -49.82 28.30 10.45
C GLN A 131 -48.87 29.30 11.13
N ASP A 132 -49.03 30.60 10.91
CA ASP A 132 -48.16 31.63 11.48
C ASP A 132 -48.29 31.73 13.01
N ASN A 133 -49.51 31.59 13.54
CA ASN A 133 -49.76 31.66 14.98
C ASN A 133 -49.21 30.43 15.68
N LEU A 134 -49.38 29.25 15.09
CA LEU A 134 -48.80 28.01 15.59
C LEU A 134 -47.26 28.08 15.53
N SER A 135 -46.69 28.56 14.43
CA SER A 135 -45.25 28.77 14.30
C SER A 135 -44.70 29.67 15.41
N LYS A 136 -45.34 30.82 15.67
CA LYS A 136 -44.95 31.72 16.77
C LYS A 136 -45.03 31.06 18.14
N ILE A 137 -46.09 30.30 18.41
CA ILE A 137 -46.28 29.60 19.69
C ILE A 137 -45.20 28.52 19.87
N PHE A 138 -44.86 27.77 18.83
CA PHE A 138 -43.95 26.63 18.94
C PHE A 138 -42.47 27.01 18.74
N SER A 139 -42.18 28.15 18.13
CA SER A 139 -40.83 28.68 17.95
C SER A 139 -40.10 28.93 19.27
N LYS A 140 -40.83 29.14 20.39
CA LYS A 140 -40.20 29.30 21.72
C LYS A 140 -39.56 28.03 22.27
N TYR A 141 -39.96 26.86 21.75
CA TYR A 141 -39.45 25.57 22.22
C TYR A 141 -38.30 25.05 21.36
N GLY A 142 -38.17 25.55 20.14
CA GLY A 142 -37.06 25.21 19.24
C GLY A 142 -37.35 25.59 17.79
N GLU A 143 -36.35 25.34 16.95
CA GLU A 143 -36.43 25.59 15.52
C GLU A 143 -37.33 24.55 14.81
N ILE A 144 -38.23 25.07 13.99
CA ILE A 144 -39.25 24.28 13.30
C ILE A 144 -38.70 23.89 11.92
N SER A 145 -38.63 22.58 11.66
CA SER A 145 -38.26 22.02 10.35
C SER A 145 -39.43 22.11 9.36
N ALA A 146 -40.63 21.68 9.79
CA ALA A 146 -41.83 21.74 8.96
C ALA A 146 -43.10 21.90 9.80
N LEU A 147 -44.07 22.68 9.33
CA LEU A 147 -45.39 22.83 9.95
C LEU A 147 -46.47 22.79 8.87
N VAL A 148 -47.41 21.85 9.00
CA VAL A 148 -48.48 21.63 8.03
C VAL A 148 -49.84 21.57 8.74
N VAL A 149 -50.76 22.45 8.37
CA VAL A 149 -52.15 22.42 8.85
C VAL A 149 -52.99 21.49 7.96
N SER A 150 -53.83 20.65 8.56
CA SER A 150 -54.64 19.68 7.84
C SER A 150 -55.87 20.33 7.20
N ASN A 151 -55.94 20.31 5.87
CA ASN A 151 -57.14 20.74 5.15
C ASN A 151 -58.29 19.72 5.23
N LYS A 152 -57.99 18.45 5.53
CA LYS A 152 -58.98 17.36 5.60
C LYS A 152 -59.71 17.32 6.93
N LYS A 153 -59.00 17.59 8.04
CA LYS A 153 -59.56 17.64 9.39
C LYS A 153 -59.30 19.02 9.96
N LYS A 154 -60.30 19.90 9.86
CA LYS A 154 -60.24 21.24 10.47
C LYS A 154 -59.93 21.08 11.96
N GLY A 155 -58.94 21.82 12.45
CA GLY A 155 -58.50 21.71 13.84
C GLY A 155 -57.32 20.78 14.09
N SER A 156 -56.56 20.37 13.07
CA SER A 156 -55.38 19.51 13.24
C SER A 156 -54.17 20.02 12.45
N ALA A 157 -52.98 19.96 13.03
CA ALA A 157 -51.71 20.25 12.36
C ALA A 157 -50.63 19.22 12.71
N LEU A 158 -49.64 19.11 11.84
CA LEU A 158 -48.43 18.31 12.02
C LEU A 158 -47.23 19.26 12.10
N LEU A 159 -46.41 19.08 13.13
CA LEU A 159 -45.24 19.88 13.40
C LEU A 159 -44.01 18.97 13.50
N GLU A 160 -42.96 19.32 12.78
CA GLU A 160 -41.66 18.65 12.79
C GLU A 160 -40.60 19.63 13.29
N PHE A 161 -39.88 19.28 14.35
CA PHE A 161 -38.76 20.06 14.89
C PHE A 161 -37.41 19.60 14.32
N THR A 162 -36.41 20.47 14.32
CA THR A 162 -35.03 20.07 13.99
C THR A 162 -34.35 19.28 15.12
N SER A 163 -34.81 19.45 16.37
CA SER A 163 -34.26 18.81 17.55
C SER A 163 -35.31 18.01 18.34
N SER A 164 -34.91 16.84 18.83
CA SER A 164 -35.75 15.96 19.65
C SER A 164 -36.05 16.58 21.02
N THR A 165 -35.08 17.33 21.57
CA THR A 165 -35.24 18.04 22.85
C THR A 165 -36.30 19.14 22.77
N ALA A 166 -36.44 19.80 21.61
CA ALA A 166 -37.48 20.79 21.36
C ALA A 166 -38.88 20.15 21.34
N ALA A 167 -39.01 18.97 20.70
CA ALA A 167 -40.27 18.23 20.65
C ALA A 167 -40.73 17.78 22.05
N VAL A 168 -39.82 17.24 22.87
CA VAL A 168 -40.11 16.87 24.27
C VAL A 168 -40.50 18.09 25.12
N SER A 169 -39.76 19.18 24.98
CA SER A 169 -40.04 20.43 25.72
C SER A 169 -41.41 21.00 25.36
N SER A 170 -41.79 20.98 24.08
CA SER A 170 -43.09 21.43 23.59
C SER A 170 -44.25 20.63 24.22
N VAL A 171 -44.15 19.30 24.23
CA VAL A 171 -45.18 18.43 24.84
C VAL A 171 -45.28 18.64 26.36
N ASN A 172 -44.15 18.81 27.04
CA ASN A 172 -44.13 19.06 28.48
C ASN A 172 -44.72 20.44 28.83
N ALA A 173 -44.32 21.48 28.12
CA ALA A 173 -44.80 22.84 28.35
C ALA A 173 -46.27 23.01 28.02
N GLN A 174 -46.81 22.24 27.08
CA GLN A 174 -48.24 22.23 26.75
C GLN A 174 -49.13 21.74 27.91
N ARG A 175 -48.58 21.02 28.90
CA ARG A 175 -49.29 20.72 30.15
C ARG A 175 -49.57 21.98 30.99
N LEU A 176 -48.71 22.99 30.87
CA LEU A 176 -48.77 24.24 31.62
C LEU A 176 -49.41 25.36 30.78
N GLU A 177 -49.14 25.41 29.49
CA GLU A 177 -49.56 26.48 28.58
C GLU A 177 -50.37 25.93 27.40
N LYS A 178 -51.70 25.97 27.53
CA LYS A 178 -52.64 25.38 26.55
C LYS A 178 -52.94 26.28 25.35
N GLY A 179 -52.09 27.25 25.00
CA GLY A 179 -52.35 28.18 23.88
C GLY A 179 -53.32 29.32 24.25
N PHE A 180 -54.20 29.70 23.32
CA PHE A 180 -55.20 30.75 23.56
C PHE A 180 -56.21 30.31 24.63
N LEU A 181 -56.48 31.19 25.60
CA LEU A 181 -57.39 30.92 26.73
C LEU A 181 -58.82 30.55 26.29
N SER A 182 -59.26 31.07 25.13
CA SER A 182 -60.57 30.78 24.54
C SER A 182 -60.64 29.43 23.83
N ASN A 183 -59.51 28.85 23.42
CA ASN A 183 -59.46 27.61 22.67
C ASN A 183 -58.18 26.81 22.97
N PRO A 184 -58.20 25.89 23.96
CA PRO A 184 -57.00 25.18 24.35
C PRO A 184 -56.52 24.20 23.27
N LEU A 185 -55.22 24.21 22.98
CA LEU A 185 -54.56 23.30 22.05
C LEU A 185 -54.08 22.02 22.74
N SER A 186 -54.10 20.91 22.00
CA SER A 186 -53.68 19.56 22.38
C SER A 186 -52.50 19.12 21.51
N VAL A 187 -51.34 18.79 22.09
CA VAL A 187 -50.16 18.29 21.38
C VAL A 187 -49.92 16.85 21.81
N ALA A 188 -49.75 15.97 20.84
CA ALA A 188 -49.48 14.56 21.06
C ALA A 188 -48.38 14.09 20.11
N TRP A 189 -47.63 13.07 20.51
CA TRP A 189 -46.71 12.38 19.61
C TRP A 189 -47.48 11.70 18.49
N VAL A 190 -46.98 11.79 17.26
CA VAL A 190 -47.59 11.11 16.11
C VAL A 190 -47.59 9.59 16.31
N SER A 191 -46.54 9.05 16.92
CA SER A 191 -46.39 7.65 17.32
C SER A 191 -47.12 7.28 18.62
N GLY A 192 -47.66 8.26 19.35
CA GLY A 192 -48.33 8.04 20.64
C GLY A 192 -47.41 7.83 21.85
N ARG A 193 -46.08 7.84 21.69
CA ARG A 193 -45.10 7.64 22.78
C ARG A 193 -43.98 8.68 22.72
N PRO A 194 -43.48 9.20 23.86
CA PRO A 194 -42.30 10.07 23.86
C PRO A 194 -41.03 9.33 23.41
N PRO A 195 -40.12 10.01 22.68
CA PRO A 195 -38.77 9.54 22.39
C PRO A 195 -38.06 9.13 23.68
N GLY A 196 -37.62 7.88 23.79
CA GLY A 196 -36.74 7.45 24.89
C GLY A 196 -37.31 6.48 25.92
N VAL A 197 -38.50 5.89 25.73
CA VAL A 197 -38.89 4.69 26.50
C VAL A 197 -38.84 3.46 25.60
N SER A 198 -37.61 3.06 25.24
CA SER A 198 -37.32 1.65 24.99
C SER A 198 -37.27 0.97 26.37
N SER A 199 -38.28 0.16 26.66
CA SER A 199 -38.29 -0.70 27.83
C SER A 199 -37.36 -1.88 27.58
N ASN A 200 -36.09 -1.75 27.96
CA ASN A 200 -35.25 -2.90 28.29
C ASN A 200 -35.10 -2.92 29.82
N PRO A 201 -35.74 -3.86 30.55
CA PRO A 201 -35.37 -4.11 31.93
C PRO A 201 -34.04 -4.88 31.94
N ALA A 202 -33.15 -4.48 32.84
CA ALA A 202 -31.84 -5.07 33.15
C ALA A 202 -30.66 -4.64 32.26
N ARG A 203 -29.93 -3.61 32.72
CA ARG A 203 -28.61 -3.83 33.34
C ARG A 203 -28.15 -2.55 34.05
N GLU A 204 -27.82 -2.68 35.33
CA GLU A 204 -27.25 -1.61 36.14
C GLU A 204 -25.88 -1.17 35.61
N PRO A 205 -25.50 0.12 35.73
CA PRO A 205 -24.14 0.57 35.45
C PRO A 205 -23.28 0.42 36.71
N ASP A 206 -22.37 -0.53 36.69
CA ASP A 206 -21.32 -0.62 37.70
C ASP A 206 -20.19 0.37 37.37
N VAL A 207 -19.80 1.12 38.40
CA VAL A 207 -18.83 2.22 38.35
C VAL A 207 -17.48 1.69 38.78
N THR A 208 -16.49 1.65 37.87
CA THR A 208 -15.08 1.86 38.24
C THR A 208 -14.22 2.18 37.02
N ALA A 209 -13.75 3.42 36.95
CA ALA A 209 -12.52 3.77 36.24
C ALA A 209 -11.32 3.53 37.18
N PRO A 210 -10.11 3.34 36.64
CA PRO A 210 -9.24 4.52 36.57
C PRO A 210 -8.55 4.70 35.22
N LEU A 211 -8.39 5.98 34.87
CA LEU A 211 -7.55 6.49 33.79
C LEU A 211 -6.10 6.59 34.25
N SER A 212 -5.14 6.14 33.44
CA SER A 212 -3.89 6.88 33.19
C SER A 212 -2.97 6.16 32.20
N GLY A 213 -2.62 6.84 31.09
CA GLY A 213 -1.29 6.75 30.48
C GLY A 213 -1.14 5.88 29.22
N ILE A 214 -1.75 6.26 28.10
CA ILE A 214 -1.31 5.77 26.78
C ILE A 214 -0.30 6.77 26.21
N ASN A 215 0.98 6.46 26.36
CA ASN A 215 2.06 7.10 25.60
C ASN A 215 2.12 6.45 24.21
N ILE A 216 1.67 7.20 23.21
CA ILE A 216 1.84 6.90 21.80
C ILE A 216 3.20 7.49 21.41
N PHE A 217 4.07 6.70 20.78
CA PHE A 217 5.46 6.97 20.34
C PHE A 217 6.61 6.49 21.27
N PRO A 218 7.43 5.51 20.83
CA PRO A 218 8.72 5.24 21.45
C PRO A 218 9.74 6.29 20.98
N SER A 219 10.19 7.13 21.91
CA SER A 219 11.30 8.07 21.70
C SER A 219 12.63 7.36 21.93
N VAL A 220 13.50 7.36 20.93
CA VAL A 220 14.89 6.89 21.02
C VAL A 220 15.72 7.90 21.82
N PRO A 221 16.54 7.50 22.81
CA PRO A 221 17.41 8.43 23.51
C PRO A 221 18.60 8.83 22.62
N ILE A 222 18.61 10.08 22.15
CA ILE A 222 19.78 10.69 21.51
C ILE A 222 20.71 11.21 22.60
N ASN A 223 21.82 10.51 22.80
CA ASN A 223 22.92 10.97 23.63
C ASN A 223 23.68 12.08 22.88
N SER A 224 23.72 13.28 23.44
CA SER A 224 24.36 14.45 22.85
C SER A 224 25.86 14.53 23.19
N SER A 225 26.71 14.47 22.18
CA SER A 225 27.99 15.22 22.15
C SER A 225 28.43 15.48 20.70
N PRO A 226 29.18 16.57 20.41
CA PRO A 226 29.21 17.17 19.08
C PRO A 226 30.46 16.80 18.27
N THR A 227 30.27 16.27 17.06
CA THR A 227 31.37 16.16 16.09
C THR A 227 30.88 16.36 14.65
N ARG A 228 30.99 17.63 14.22
CA ARG A 228 31.33 18.13 12.88
C ARG A 228 31.62 17.07 11.79
N SER A 229 30.74 16.94 10.78
CA SER A 229 31.10 17.15 9.35
C SER A 229 29.98 16.84 8.33
N LYS A 230 29.68 17.86 7.51
CA LYS A 230 29.46 17.87 6.04
C LYS A 230 28.35 17.00 5.39
N ALA A 231 27.29 17.70 5.01
CA ALA A 231 26.65 17.79 3.67
C ALA A 231 26.22 16.52 2.93
N PHE A 232 24.91 16.40 2.70
CA PHE A 232 24.30 16.17 1.38
C PHE A 232 22.91 16.83 1.34
N SER A 233 22.67 17.62 0.30
CA SER A 233 21.41 18.32 0.01
C SER A 233 20.69 17.63 -1.15
N CYS A 234 19.55 16.98 -0.90
CA CYS A 234 18.57 16.70 -1.95
C CYS A 234 17.20 16.36 -1.37
N PHE A 235 16.41 17.40 -1.07
CA PHE A 235 14.96 17.30 -1.01
C PHE A 235 14.40 18.58 -1.65
N PRO A 236 13.67 18.50 -2.78
CA PRO A 236 12.78 19.59 -3.15
C PRO A 236 11.50 19.49 -2.32
N PRO A 237 10.86 20.61 -1.97
CA PRO A 237 9.59 20.61 -1.26
C PRO A 237 8.46 20.16 -2.20
N THR A 238 7.51 19.40 -1.64
CA THR A 238 6.16 19.16 -2.18
C THR A 238 5.45 20.52 -2.39
N LEU A 239 4.49 20.71 -3.31
CA LEU A 239 3.29 19.95 -3.61
C LEU A 239 2.62 20.65 -4.82
N ASP A 240 2.02 19.91 -5.76
CA ASP A 240 0.75 20.36 -6.38
C ASP A 240 -0.01 19.17 -6.98
N THR A 241 -1.23 18.99 -6.50
CA THR A 241 -2.13 17.88 -6.80
C THR A 241 -3.30 18.41 -7.62
N PHE A 242 -3.33 18.16 -8.94
CA PHE A 242 -4.60 17.98 -9.67
C PHE A 242 -4.35 17.37 -11.05
N ASN A 243 -5.23 16.44 -11.44
CA ASN A 243 -5.49 15.91 -12.79
C ASN A 243 -4.90 14.52 -13.14
N LYS A 244 -5.69 13.48 -12.84
CA LYS A 244 -5.39 12.04 -13.05
C LYS A 244 -5.61 11.54 -14.50
N ASN A 245 -5.76 12.44 -15.48
CA ASN A 245 -6.05 12.09 -16.88
C ASN A 245 -4.91 12.39 -17.87
N ARG A 246 -3.66 12.58 -17.40
CA ARG A 246 -2.52 12.93 -18.28
C ARG A 246 -1.42 11.87 -18.39
N GLN A 247 -1.43 10.81 -17.59
CA GLN A 247 -0.35 9.81 -17.57
C GLN A 247 -0.47 8.73 -18.66
N GLU A 248 -1.68 8.34 -19.08
CA GLU A 248 -1.83 7.28 -20.09
C GLU A 248 -1.25 7.64 -21.47
N LYS A 249 -1.26 8.92 -21.88
CA LYS A 249 -0.66 9.32 -23.17
C LYS A 249 0.87 9.28 -23.16
N HIS A 250 1.49 9.64 -22.04
CA HIS A 250 2.94 9.77 -21.98
C HIS A 250 3.63 8.40 -21.92
N ASP A 251 2.98 7.40 -21.33
CA ASP A 251 3.50 6.04 -21.27
C ASP A 251 3.47 5.35 -22.65
N ILE A 252 2.41 5.60 -23.46
CA ILE A 252 2.31 5.09 -24.84
C ILE A 252 3.42 5.69 -25.73
N ASP A 253 3.71 6.98 -25.56
CA ASP A 253 4.77 7.65 -26.33
C ASP A 253 6.17 7.17 -25.92
N PHE A 254 6.39 6.87 -24.63
CA PHE A 254 7.65 6.34 -24.14
C PHE A 254 7.90 4.91 -24.63
N GLU A 255 6.89 4.04 -24.55
CA GLU A 255 6.98 2.67 -25.07
C GLU A 255 7.24 2.67 -26.59
N ALA A 256 6.53 3.50 -27.35
CA ALA A 256 6.74 3.65 -28.78
C ALA A 256 8.15 4.15 -29.12
N ALA A 257 8.69 5.11 -28.37
CA ALA A 257 10.04 5.63 -28.56
C ALA A 257 11.11 4.55 -28.29
N VAL A 258 10.94 3.76 -27.24
CA VAL A 258 11.86 2.66 -26.88
C VAL A 258 11.81 1.57 -27.95
N LEU A 259 10.62 1.16 -28.41
CA LEU A 259 10.46 0.15 -29.46
C LEU A 259 11.05 0.60 -30.81
N SER A 260 10.90 1.87 -31.16
CA SER A 260 11.48 2.44 -32.38
C SER A 260 13.01 2.43 -32.32
N ARG A 261 13.59 2.75 -31.14
CA ARG A 261 15.03 2.65 -30.90
C ARG A 261 15.55 1.23 -30.99
N MET A 262 14.81 0.25 -30.45
CA MET A 262 15.18 -1.17 -30.54
C MET A 262 15.18 -1.66 -31.98
N ARG A 263 14.15 -1.31 -32.76
CA ARG A 263 14.05 -1.70 -34.17
C ARG A 263 15.22 -1.16 -35.00
N HIS A 264 15.56 0.12 -34.83
CA HIS A 264 16.71 0.70 -35.51
C HIS A 264 18.03 0.03 -35.13
N ALA A 265 18.22 -0.30 -33.85
CA ALA A 265 19.42 -1.01 -33.39
C ALA A 265 19.52 -2.43 -33.99
N GLU A 266 18.39 -3.13 -34.13
CA GLU A 266 18.33 -4.46 -34.77
C GLU A 266 18.68 -4.39 -36.26
N GLU A 267 18.17 -3.38 -36.97
CA GLU A 267 18.46 -3.17 -38.40
C GLU A 267 19.92 -2.81 -38.65
N GLU A 268 20.51 -1.94 -37.81
CA GLU A 268 21.94 -1.61 -37.88
C GLU A 268 22.80 -2.86 -37.61
N LYS A 269 22.44 -3.65 -36.58
CA LYS A 269 23.12 -4.91 -36.30
C LYS A 269 23.03 -5.89 -37.47
N ARG A 270 21.88 -5.93 -38.18
CA ARG A 270 21.73 -6.76 -39.38
C ARG A 270 22.58 -6.25 -40.55
N ARG A 271 22.61 -4.93 -40.77
CA ARG A 271 23.47 -4.29 -41.79
C ARG A 271 24.96 -4.48 -41.51
N ASP A 272 25.35 -4.53 -40.25
CA ASP A 272 26.73 -4.81 -39.86
C ASP A 272 27.09 -6.28 -40.11
N ALA A 273 26.18 -7.21 -39.79
CA ALA A 273 26.37 -8.62 -40.13
C ALA A 273 26.45 -8.85 -41.66
N GLU A 274 25.58 -8.20 -42.45
CA GLU A 274 25.61 -8.27 -43.92
C GLU A 274 26.91 -7.67 -44.50
N ARG A 275 27.52 -6.68 -43.82
CA ARG A 275 28.83 -6.11 -44.19
C ARG A 275 30.01 -6.98 -43.79
N GLU A 276 29.91 -7.76 -42.72
CA GLU A 276 30.96 -8.69 -42.29
C GLU A 276 30.97 -9.98 -43.14
N GLU A 277 29.86 -10.34 -43.79
CA GLU A 277 29.75 -11.50 -44.67
C GLU A 277 30.09 -11.24 -46.16
N SER A 278 30.30 -9.97 -46.56
CA SER A 278 30.70 -9.57 -47.94
C SER A 278 32.19 -9.25 -48.05
#